data_AF-A0A3D2RQK5-F1
#
_entry.id   AF-A0A3D2RQK5-F1
#
_cell.length_a   1.000
_cell.length_b   1.000
_cell.length_c   1.000
_cell.angle_alpha   90.00
_cell.angle_beta   90.00
_cell.angle_gamma   90.00
#
_symmetry.space_group_name_H-M   'P 1'
#
loop_
_entity.id
_entity.type
_entity.pdbx_description
1 polymer ?
#
loop_
_entity_poly.entity_id
_entity_poly.type
_entity_poly.pdbx_seq_one_letter_code
_entity_poly.pdbx_strand_id
1 'polypeptide(L)' 'TQMIVWGGYGRNGVSLRGGGKYDSSTDRWTLLPNMTIPSGQVLHTAIWTDTQMIVWGGTSGKNLINTGNKYTPVYE' A
#
# COMPACT_ATOMS: atom_id res chain seq x y z
N THR A 1 15.38 -4.55 -9.54
CA THR A 1 14.50 -3.38 -9.31
C THR A 1 13.47 -3.75 -8.27
N GLN A 2 13.06 -2.81 -7.43
CA GLN A 2 12.03 -3.05 -6.41
C GLN A 2 10.75 -2.30 -6.79
N MET A 3 9.61 -2.91 -6.50
CA MET A 3 8.29 -2.29 -6.65
C MET A 3 7.55 -2.39 -5.32
N ILE A 4 6.90 -1.32 -4.91
CA ILE A 4 5.99 -1.34 -3.76
C ILE A 4 4.56 -1.31 -4.30
N VAL A 5 3.74 -2.23 -3.81
CA VAL A 5 2.31 -2.29 -4.10
C VAL A 5 1.54 -2.17 -2.79
N TRP A 6 0.46 -1.38 -2.80
CA TRP A 6 -0.34 -1.12 -1.60
C TRP A 6 -1.83 -1.34 -1.85
N GLY A 7 -2.53 -1.91 -0.86
CA GLY A 7 -3.98 -2.08 -0.89
C GLY A 7 -4.47 -2.98 -2.03
N GLY A 8 -5.59 -2.60 -2.65
CA GLY A 8 -6.27 -3.40 -3.67
C GLY A 8 -7.25 -4.42 -3.09
N TYR A 9 -7.82 -5.24 -3.96
CA TYR A 9 -8.76 -6.29 -3.58
C TYR A 9 -8.06 -7.65 -3.53
N GLY A 10 -8.21 -8.35 -2.40
CA GLY A 10 -7.80 -9.74 -2.28
C GLY A 10 -8.68 -10.67 -3.13
N ARG A 11 -8.27 -11.94 -3.24
CA ARG A 11 -9.00 -12.97 -4.02
C ARG A 11 -10.46 -13.16 -3.58
N ASN A 12 -10.78 -12.85 -2.34
CA ASN A 12 -12.12 -12.91 -1.76
C ASN A 12 -12.91 -11.58 -1.88
N GLY A 13 -12.40 -10.60 -2.64
CA GLY A 13 -13.01 -9.28 -2.78
C GLY A 13 -12.85 -8.37 -1.56
N VAL A 14 -12.11 -8.78 -0.53
CA VAL A 14 -11.85 -7.97 0.66
C VAL A 14 -10.73 -6.98 0.36
N SER A 15 -10.96 -5.71 0.70
CA SER A 15 -9.95 -4.66 0.61
C SER A 15 -8.74 -4.97 1.49
N LEU A 16 -7.55 -4.93 0.90
CA LEU A 16 -6.30 -5.17 1.60
C LEU A 16 -5.86 -3.92 2.37
N ARG A 17 -5.30 -4.12 3.56
CA ARG A 17 -4.81 -3.05 4.44
C ARG A 17 -3.29 -2.83 4.33
N GLY A 18 -2.57 -3.84 3.86
CA GLY A 18 -1.12 -3.83 3.77
C GLY A 18 -0.62 -3.65 2.35
N GLY A 19 0.69 -3.69 2.22
CA GLY A 19 1.38 -3.71 0.94
C GLY A 19 2.49 -4.74 0.91
N GLY A 20 3.04 -4.93 -0.27
CA GLY A 20 4.16 -5.81 -0.53
C GLY A 20 5.25 -5.09 -1.29
N LYS A 21 6.50 -5.44 -0.99
CA LYS A 21 7.66 -5.08 -1.79
C LYS A 21 8.03 -6.28 -2.67
N TYR A 22 7.97 -6.11 -3.97
CA TYR A 22 8.44 -7.07 -4.95
C TYR A 22 9.90 -6.79 -5.28
N ASP A 23 10.74 -7.81 -5.19
CA ASP A 23 12.11 -7.76 -5.67
C ASP A 23 12.24 -8.58 -6.96
N SER A 24 12.47 -7.88 -8.07
CA SER A 24 12.56 -8.51 -9.40
C SER A 24 13.82 -9.34 -9.60
N SER A 25 14.84 -9.19 -8.75
CA SER A 25 16.10 -9.94 -8.88
C SER A 25 16.01 -11.33 -8.28
N THR A 26 15.13 -11.52 -7.30
CA THR A 26 14.91 -12.79 -6.61
C THR A 26 13.52 -13.36 -6.83
N ASP A 27 12.66 -12.65 -7.56
CA ASP A 27 11.26 -12.96 -7.81
C ASP A 27 10.48 -13.25 -6.51
N ARG A 28 10.66 -12.36 -5.52
CA ARG A 28 10.09 -12.55 -4.18
C ARG A 28 9.34 -11.33 -3.70
N TRP A 29 8.28 -11.59 -2.95
CA TRP A 29 7.52 -10.59 -2.23
C TRP A 29 7.91 -10.59 -0.75
N THR A 30 8.13 -9.41 -0.20
CA THR A 30 8.22 -9.17 1.23
C THR A 30 7.02 -8.36 1.67
N LEU A 31 6.29 -8.84 2.69
CA LEU A 31 5.17 -8.10 3.24
C LEU A 31 5.68 -6.87 3.99
N LEU A 32 5.08 -5.72 3.72
CA LEU A 32 5.34 -4.49 4.46
C LEU A 32 4.47 -4.44 5.73
N PRO A 33 4.95 -3.79 6.81
CA PRO A 33 4.16 -3.62 8.02
C PRO A 33 2.84 -2.92 7.71
N ASN A 34 1.77 -3.31 8.40
CA ASN A 34 0.45 -2.71 8.23
C ASN A 34 0.52 -1.19 8.52
N MET A 35 0.06 -0.35 7.59
CA MET A 35 -0.17 1.06 7.88
C MET A 35 -1.36 1.20 8.84
N THR A 36 -1.42 2.32 9.57
CA THR A 36 -2.44 2.65 10.57
C THR A 36 -3.79 3.03 9.94
N ILE A 37 -4.27 2.29 8.94
CA ILE A 37 -5.62 2.46 8.39
C ILE A 37 -6.55 1.42 9.01
N PRO A 38 -7.66 1.83 9.67
CA PRO A 38 -8.62 0.90 10.28
C PRO A 38 -9.23 -0.12 9.30
N SER A 39 -9.24 0.18 8.00
CA SER A 39 -9.93 -0.56 6.95
C SER A 39 -9.11 -0.56 5.65
N GLY A 40 -9.29 -1.58 4.80
CA GLY A 40 -8.53 -1.68 3.56
C GLY A 40 -8.86 -0.51 2.62
N GLN A 41 -7.83 0.14 2.09
CA GLN A 41 -7.94 1.31 1.24
C GLN A 41 -7.78 0.89 -0.23
N VAL A 42 -8.83 1.10 -1.04
CA VAL A 42 -8.85 0.78 -2.47
C VAL A 42 -9.21 2.03 -3.28
N LEU A 43 -8.91 2.02 -4.58
CA LEU A 43 -9.12 3.18 -5.46
C LEU A 43 -8.36 4.45 -4.99
N HIS A 44 -7.26 4.27 -4.26
CA HIS A 44 -6.39 5.35 -3.81
C HIS A 44 -5.38 5.73 -4.90
N THR A 45 -4.75 6.89 -4.74
CA THR A 45 -3.56 7.26 -5.51
C THR A 45 -2.32 7.04 -4.64
N ALA A 46 -1.23 6.58 -5.26
CA ALA A 46 0.07 6.42 -4.61
C ALA A 46 1.15 7.16 -5.41
N ILE A 47 2.00 7.90 -4.71
CA ILE A 47 3.18 8.57 -5.29
C ILE A 47 4.44 8.19 -4.51
N TRP A 48 5.56 8.11 -5.21
CA TRP A 48 6.89 7.91 -4.64
C TRP A 48 7.67 9.22 -4.65
N THR A 49 8.22 9.63 -3.51
CA THR A 49 8.97 10.88 -3.33
C THR A 49 10.47 10.63 -3.19
N ASP A 50 10.98 9.59 -3.86
CA ASP A 50 12.34 9.02 -3.74
C ASP A 50 12.69 8.39 -2.39
N THR A 51 12.13 8.93 -1.30
CA THR A 51 12.39 8.52 0.08
C THR A 51 11.17 7.89 0.76
N GLN A 52 9.97 8.20 0.28
CA GLN A 52 8.72 7.78 0.91
C GLN A 52 7.66 7.47 -0.15
N MET A 53 6.75 6.55 0.18
CA MET A 53 5.50 6.39 -0.53
C MET A 53 4.42 7.16 0.22
N ILE A 54 3.64 7.96 -0.51
CA ILE A 54 2.44 8.63 0.00
C ILE A 54 1.23 8.00 -0.68
N VAL A 55 0.27 7.54 0.10
CA VAL A 55 -0.99 6.95 -0.35
C VAL A 55 -2.13 7.86 0.11
N TRP A 56 -2.99 8.31 -0.80
CA TRP A 56 -4.05 9.27 -0.47
C TRP A 56 -5.40 8.93 -1.11
N GLY A 57 -6.48 9.18 -0.35
CA GLY A 57 -7.85 9.15 -0.85
C GLY A 57 -8.41 7.75 -1.08
N GLY A 58 -9.35 7.61 -2.02
CA GLY A 58 -9.97 6.33 -2.34
C GLY A 58 -11.15 5.98 -1.45
N THR A 59 -11.36 4.69 -1.21
CA THR A 59 -12.53 4.16 -0.51
C THR A 59 -12.14 3.19 0.59
N SER A 60 -12.92 3.24 1.67
CA SER A 60 -12.90 2.29 2.78
C SER A 60 -14.31 1.71 2.94
N GLY A 61 -14.52 0.50 2.45
CA GLY A 61 -15.87 -0.07 2.33
C GLY A 61 -16.72 0.79 1.39
N LYS A 62 -17.82 1.36 1.89
CA LYS A 62 -18.72 2.24 1.11
C LYS A 62 -18.38 3.74 1.23
N ASN A 63 -17.40 4.11 2.06
CA ASN A 63 -17.08 5.50 2.35
C ASN A 63 -15.95 5.98 1.45
N LEU A 64 -16.15 7.12 0.79
CA LEU A 64 -15.05 7.91 0.23
C LEU A 64 -14.26 8.53 1.38
N ILE A 65 -12.94 8.47 1.30
CA ILE A 65 -12.05 9.01 2.33
C ILE A 65 -11.13 10.08 1.73
N ASN A 66 -10.84 11.10 2.53
CA ASN A 66 -9.83 12.12 2.24
C ASN A 66 -8.71 12.05 3.28
N THR A 67 -8.26 10.82 3.58
CA THR A 67 -7.16 10.53 4.49
C THR A 67 -6.04 9.85 3.71
N GLY A 68 -4.82 9.92 4.27
CA GLY A 68 -3.65 9.33 3.64
C GLY A 68 -2.69 8.71 4.62
N ASN A 69 -1.75 7.95 4.07
CA ASN A 69 -0.74 7.20 4.79
C ASN A 69 0.61 7.38 4.12
N LYS A 70 1.66 7.14 4.90
CA LYS A 70 3.04 7.17 4.42
C LYS A 70 3.75 5.88 4.77
N TYR A 71 4.60 5.43 3.85
CA TYR A 71 5.58 4.38 4.10
C TYR A 71 6.97 4.92 3.84
N THR A 72 7.85 4.77 4.83
CA THR A 72 9.28 5.07 4.74
C THR A 72 10.01 3.73 4.81
N PRO A 73 10.73 3.31 3.75
CA PRO A 73 11.63 2.17 3.86
C PRO A 73 12.72 2.46 4.88
N VAL A 74 13.12 1.43 5.60
CA VAL A 74 14.39 1.45 6.33
C VAL A 74 15.43 0.93 5.33
N TYR A 75 16.35 1.80 4.92
CA TYR A 75 17.54 1.40 4.17
C TYR A 75 18.58 0.96 5.21
N GLU A 76 19.11 -0.25 5.06
CA GLU A 76 20.29 -0.72 5.81
C GLU A 76 21.58 -0.22 5.14
#